data_AF-A0A969L907-F1
#
_entry.id   AF-A0A969L907-F1
#
_cell.length_a   1.000
_cell.length_b   1.000
_cell.length_c   1.000
_cell.angle_alpha   90.00
_cell.angle_beta   90.00
_cell.angle_gamma   90.00
#
_symmetry.space_group_name_H-M   'P 1'
#
loop_
_entity.id
_entity.type
_entity.pdbx_description
1 polymer ?
#
loop_
_entity_poly.entity_id
_entity_poly.type
_entity_poly.pdbx_seq_one_letter_code
_entity_poly.pdbx_strand_id
1 'polypeptide(L)'
;MHSQQKATGMAPLDRDIVAFQAEVEHTLRPLHMREAAPSVAARQRGFAQFACLGPIVLVGIGFLAVLVFLPLASIVIDQGYGLILAIVLPPILLLTARWLGRINAQNQQQEVYRYQQMIDELIALEPDEPHWTETRERLQQQTRLGAAEREQLDREWEAAHARYAAALLERQDVLVVICPVLRTDTRDVFTIARRLSGALHQAVQQGTLPIPLFPMLVATMSMQVIRRGVGNVCGMLNGQRPLAAQSAEQQAPMREPGE
;
A
#
# COMPACT_ATOMS: atom_id res chain seq x y z
N MET A 1 11.15 30.33 -36.23
CA MET A 1 10.34 29.80 -35.11
C MET A 1 10.48 28.29 -35.05
N HIS A 2 11.55 27.77 -34.45
CA HIS A 2 11.67 26.35 -34.09
C HIS A 2 12.37 26.30 -32.73
N SER A 3 11.54 26.27 -31.67
CA SER A 3 12.01 26.03 -30.32
C SER A 3 12.28 24.53 -30.20
N GLN A 4 13.52 24.11 -30.50
CA GLN A 4 14.00 22.79 -30.10
C GLN A 4 14.01 22.77 -28.57
N GLN A 5 13.01 22.13 -27.97
CA GLN A 5 13.08 21.67 -26.59
C GLN A 5 14.23 20.65 -26.53
N LYS A 6 15.38 21.13 -26.06
CA LYS A 6 16.51 20.30 -25.67
C LYS A 6 16.04 19.43 -24.51
N ALA A 7 15.60 18.21 -24.83
CA ALA A 7 15.34 17.18 -23.83
C ALA A 7 16.69 16.87 -23.17
N THR A 8 16.97 17.57 -22.07
CA THR A 8 18.08 17.25 -21.18
C THR A 8 17.83 15.84 -20.68
N GLY A 9 18.57 14.88 -21.24
CA GLY A 9 18.58 13.51 -20.77
C GLY A 9 18.98 13.52 -19.31
N MET A 10 18.01 13.28 -18.42
CA MET A 10 18.31 12.85 -17.06
C MET A 10 19.17 11.59 -17.16
N ALA A 11 20.25 11.56 -16.38
CA ALA A 11 21.05 10.34 -16.28
C ALA A 11 20.13 9.20 -15.81
N PRO A 12 20.32 7.95 -16.30
CA PRO A 12 19.46 6.82 -15.96
C PRO A 12 19.27 6.65 -14.44
N LEU A 13 20.30 6.98 -13.65
CA LEU A 13 20.27 6.95 -12.19
C LEU A 13 19.23 7.89 -11.55
N ASP A 14 19.09 9.11 -12.09
CA ASP A 14 18.15 10.10 -11.55
C ASP A 14 16.71 9.68 -11.80
N ARG A 15 16.46 8.97 -12.91
CA ARG A 15 15.14 8.45 -13.26
C ARG A 15 14.67 7.40 -12.25
N ASP A 16 15.57 6.52 -11.83
CA ASP A 16 15.27 5.44 -10.89
C ASP A 16 14.96 5.99 -9.48
N ILE A 17 15.71 7.00 -9.03
CA ILE A 17 15.47 7.68 -7.75
C ILE A 17 14.10 8.37 -7.75
N VAL A 18 13.75 9.08 -8.82
CA VAL A 18 12.46 9.79 -8.92
C VAL A 18 11.30 8.81 -8.97
N ALA A 19 11.43 7.70 -9.70
CA ALA A 19 10.42 6.64 -9.74
C ALA A 19 10.21 6.03 -8.35
N PHE A 20 11.30 5.68 -7.66
CA PHE A 20 11.24 5.14 -6.30
C PHE A 20 10.63 6.12 -5.30
N GLN A 21 10.98 7.41 -5.36
CA GLN A 21 10.38 8.45 -4.53
C GLN A 21 8.86 8.56 -4.74
N ALA A 22 8.40 8.54 -6.01
CA ALA A 22 6.99 8.59 -6.33
C ALA A 22 6.24 7.36 -5.79
N GLU A 23 6.85 6.18 -5.83
CA GLU A 23 6.28 4.94 -5.30
C GLU A 23 6.19 4.94 -3.77
N VAL A 24 7.21 5.46 -3.08
CA VAL A 24 7.18 5.69 -1.63
C VAL A 24 6.05 6.63 -1.26
N GLU A 25 5.89 7.75 -1.97
CA GLU A 25 4.83 8.72 -1.71
C GLU A 25 3.44 8.10 -1.91
N HIS A 26 3.27 7.34 -2.99
CA HIS A 26 2.03 6.63 -3.29
C HIS A 26 1.68 5.62 -2.20
N THR A 27 2.67 4.91 -1.65
CA THR A 27 2.51 3.94 -0.55
C THR A 27 2.22 4.63 0.79
N LEU A 28 2.84 5.78 1.05
CA LEU A 28 2.69 6.54 2.29
C LEU A 28 1.30 7.20 2.41
N ARG A 29 0.74 7.67 1.30
CA ARG A 29 -0.56 8.37 1.29
C ARG A 29 -1.70 7.59 1.97
N PRO A 30 -1.97 6.31 1.64
CA PRO A 30 -3.02 5.55 2.32
C PRO A 30 -2.70 5.26 3.79
N LEU A 31 -1.42 5.02 4.14
CA LEU A 31 -1.01 4.80 5.53
C LEU A 31 -1.27 6.03 6.40
N HIS A 32 -0.86 7.20 5.90
CA HIS A 32 -1.08 8.46 6.57
C HIS A 32 -2.58 8.77 6.74
N MET A 33 -3.40 8.50 5.70
CA MET A 33 -4.85 8.66 5.79
C MET A 33 -5.50 7.69 6.79
N ARG A 34 -4.98 6.47 6.96
CA ARG A 34 -5.50 5.50 7.95
C ARG A 34 -5.26 5.95 9.39
N GLU A 35 -4.13 6.57 9.68
CA GLU A 35 -3.86 7.14 11.00
C GLU A 35 -4.69 8.39 11.29
N ALA A 36 -4.94 9.21 10.27
CA ALA A 36 -5.76 10.41 10.41
C ALA A 36 -7.27 10.12 10.45
N ALA A 37 -7.71 8.95 9.95
CA ALA A 37 -9.13 8.59 9.92
C ALA A 37 -9.61 8.11 11.30
N PRO A 38 -10.81 8.52 11.77
CA PRO A 38 -11.43 7.93 12.95
C PRO A 38 -11.56 6.42 12.75
N SER A 39 -11.23 5.66 13.80
CA SER A 39 -10.95 4.22 13.79
C SER A 39 -11.76 3.41 12.77
N VAL A 40 -11.08 2.52 12.05
CA VAL A 40 -11.61 1.65 10.98
C VAL A 40 -12.89 0.89 11.40
N ALA A 41 -13.09 0.66 12.70
CA ALA A 41 -14.32 0.15 13.29
C ALA A 41 -15.58 0.98 12.96
N ALA A 42 -15.45 2.30 12.77
CA ALA A 42 -16.56 3.17 12.37
C ALA A 42 -16.96 2.99 10.89
N ARG A 43 -16.01 2.68 9.99
CA ARG A 43 -16.29 2.47 8.56
C ARG A 43 -16.78 1.05 8.25
N GLN A 44 -16.29 0.02 8.94
CA GLN A 44 -16.78 -1.36 8.74
C GLN A 44 -18.27 -1.50 9.08
N ARG A 45 -18.79 -0.73 10.04
CA ARG A 45 -20.25 -0.66 10.31
C ARG A 45 -21.04 -0.06 9.14
N GLY A 46 -20.44 0.86 8.37
CA GLY A 46 -21.07 1.43 7.18
C GLY A 46 -21.15 0.43 6.02
N PHE A 47 -20.10 -0.37 5.79
CA PHE A 47 -20.10 -1.35 4.67
C PHE A 47 -21.00 -2.56 4.90
N ALA A 48 -21.20 -3.00 6.14
CA ALA A 48 -22.20 -4.02 6.45
C ALA A 48 -23.63 -3.58 6.07
N GLN A 49 -23.92 -2.27 6.06
CA GLN A 49 -25.21 -1.76 5.60
C GLN A 49 -25.36 -1.81 4.07
N PHE A 50 -24.26 -1.77 3.31
CA PHE A 50 -24.30 -1.84 1.84
C PHE A 50 -24.42 -3.26 1.27
N ALA A 51 -24.04 -4.30 2.02
CA ALA A 51 -24.27 -5.68 1.61
C ALA A 51 -25.77 -5.99 1.43
N CYS A 52 -26.64 -5.33 2.20
CA CYS A 52 -28.11 -5.41 2.05
C CYS A 52 -28.66 -4.56 0.90
N LEU A 53 -27.87 -3.63 0.34
CA LEU A 53 -28.26 -2.77 -0.77
C LEU A 53 -28.03 -3.42 -2.13
N GLY A 54 -27.21 -4.47 -2.23
CA GLY A 54 -26.97 -5.20 -3.49
C GLY A 54 -28.27 -5.66 -4.18
N PRO A 55 -29.21 -6.30 -3.48
CA PRO A 55 -30.51 -6.66 -4.03
C PRO A 55 -31.34 -5.44 -4.47
N ILE A 56 -31.33 -4.35 -3.69
CA ILE A 56 -32.07 -3.12 -4.01
C ILE A 56 -31.51 -2.45 -5.27
N VAL A 57 -30.18 -2.43 -5.43
CA VAL A 57 -29.52 -1.90 -6.64
C VAL A 57 -29.80 -2.79 -7.85
N LEU A 58 -29.80 -4.12 -7.69
CA LEU A 58 -30.17 -5.03 -8.78
C LEU A 58 -31.64 -4.88 -9.20
N VAL A 59 -32.55 -4.74 -8.23
CA VAL A 59 -33.97 -4.45 -8.51
C VAL A 59 -34.12 -3.08 -9.16
N GLY A 60 -33.40 -2.06 -8.68
CA GLY A 60 -33.39 -0.72 -9.26
C GLY A 60 -32.90 -0.72 -10.71
N ILE A 61 -31.78 -1.40 -11.00
CA ILE A 61 -31.25 -1.55 -12.36
C ILE A 61 -32.22 -2.34 -13.24
N GLY A 62 -32.79 -3.43 -12.72
CA GLY A 62 -33.81 -4.20 -13.43
C GLY A 62 -35.04 -3.37 -13.77
N PHE A 63 -35.53 -2.55 -12.83
CA PHE A 63 -36.67 -1.68 -13.02
C PHE A 63 -36.38 -0.54 -14.00
N LEU A 64 -35.19 0.05 -13.93
CA LEU A 64 -34.75 1.10 -14.85
C LEU A 64 -34.55 0.54 -16.26
N ALA A 65 -34.00 -0.67 -16.37
CA ALA A 65 -33.91 -1.39 -17.63
C ALA A 65 -35.30 -1.67 -18.20
N VAL A 66 -36.25 -2.15 -17.42
CA VAL A 66 -37.64 -2.36 -17.85
C VAL A 66 -38.27 -1.04 -18.32
N LEU A 67 -38.19 0.03 -17.53
CA LEU A 67 -38.80 1.32 -17.86
C LEU A 67 -38.18 2.00 -19.08
N VAL A 68 -36.89 1.82 -19.33
CA VAL A 68 -36.21 2.43 -20.49
C VAL A 68 -36.29 1.54 -21.72
N PHE A 69 -36.10 0.22 -21.57
CA PHE A 69 -36.09 -0.70 -22.72
C PHE A 69 -37.47 -1.06 -23.23
N LEU A 70 -38.52 -1.17 -22.40
CA LEU A 70 -39.86 -1.48 -22.91
C LEU A 70 -40.39 -0.43 -23.91
N PRO A 71 -40.37 0.88 -23.62
CA PRO A 71 -40.88 1.87 -24.58
C PRO A 71 -39.98 1.98 -25.82
N LEU A 72 -38.67 1.78 -25.69
CA LEU A 72 -37.80 1.69 -26.87
C LEU A 72 -38.14 0.47 -27.71
N ALA A 73 -38.35 -0.68 -27.07
CA ALA A 73 -38.69 -1.92 -27.75
C ALA A 73 -40.04 -1.82 -28.48
N SER A 74 -41.05 -1.17 -27.88
CA SER A 74 -42.34 -0.99 -28.54
C SER A 74 -42.22 -0.15 -29.82
N ILE A 75 -41.48 0.95 -29.78
CA ILE A 75 -41.23 1.79 -30.98
C ILE A 75 -40.53 1.00 -32.08
N VAL A 76 -39.53 0.19 -31.72
CA VAL A 76 -38.77 -0.63 -32.68
C VAL A 76 -39.62 -1.76 -33.28
N ILE A 77 -40.52 -2.35 -32.48
CA ILE A 77 -41.45 -3.39 -32.93
C ILE A 77 -42.48 -2.81 -33.91
N ASP A 78 -43.04 -1.64 -33.61
CA ASP A 78 -44.04 -0.97 -34.46
C ASP A 78 -43.47 -0.59 -35.84
N GLN A 79 -42.16 -0.38 -35.95
CA GLN A 79 -41.47 -0.14 -37.21
C GLN A 79 -41.09 -1.44 -37.98
N GLY A 80 -41.48 -2.62 -37.48
CA GLY A 80 -41.22 -3.91 -38.12
C GLY A 80 -39.84 -4.50 -37.85
N TYR A 81 -39.02 -3.90 -36.99
CA TYR A 81 -37.67 -4.36 -36.67
C TYR A 81 -37.60 -5.36 -35.50
N GLY A 82 -38.74 -5.80 -34.96
CA GLY A 82 -38.80 -6.71 -33.80
C GLY A 82 -38.01 -8.01 -34.00
N LEU A 83 -38.05 -8.60 -35.20
CA LEU A 83 -37.29 -9.81 -35.53
C LEU A 83 -35.78 -9.57 -35.44
N ILE A 84 -35.30 -8.42 -35.92
CA ILE A 84 -33.87 -8.07 -35.90
C ILE A 84 -33.41 -7.89 -34.45
N LEU A 85 -34.19 -7.20 -33.63
CA LEU A 85 -33.88 -7.02 -32.21
C LEU A 85 -33.77 -8.36 -31.48
N ALA A 86 -34.71 -9.28 -31.73
CA ALA A 86 -34.72 -10.62 -31.12
C ALA A 86 -33.52 -11.48 -31.52
N ILE A 87 -32.96 -11.28 -32.73
CA ILE A 87 -31.80 -12.02 -33.21
C ILE A 87 -30.48 -11.37 -32.75
N VAL A 88 -30.40 -10.04 -32.71
CA VAL A 88 -29.16 -9.30 -32.46
C VAL A 88 -28.91 -9.05 -30.97
N LEU A 89 -29.96 -8.84 -30.17
CA LEU A 89 -29.80 -8.52 -28.75
C LEU A 89 -29.21 -9.68 -27.92
N PRO A 90 -29.69 -10.94 -28.04
CA PRO A 90 -29.13 -12.05 -27.26
C PRO A 90 -27.62 -12.28 -27.46
N PRO A 91 -27.05 -12.31 -28.68
CA PRO A 91 -25.61 -12.50 -28.85
C PRO A 91 -24.80 -11.32 -28.32
N ILE A 92 -25.29 -10.07 -28.43
CA ILE A 92 -24.63 -8.91 -27.82
C ILE A 92 -24.59 -9.06 -26.29
N LEU A 93 -25.71 -9.42 -25.65
CA LEU A 93 -25.77 -9.64 -24.21
C LEU A 93 -24.84 -10.78 -23.76
N LEU A 94 -24.77 -11.87 -24.53
CA LEU A 94 -23.86 -12.98 -24.23
C LEU A 94 -22.39 -12.57 -24.38
N LEU A 95 -22.04 -11.79 -25.40
CA LEU A 95 -20.69 -11.28 -25.61
C LEU A 95 -20.29 -10.29 -24.50
N THR A 96 -21.17 -9.39 -24.10
CA THR A 96 -20.91 -8.45 -22.99
C THR A 96 -20.74 -9.18 -21.66
N ALA A 97 -21.58 -10.18 -21.34
CA ALA A 97 -21.42 -11.01 -20.15
C ALA A 97 -20.08 -11.76 -20.14
N ARG A 98 -19.68 -12.35 -21.28
CA ARG A 98 -18.39 -13.03 -21.42
C ARG A 98 -17.21 -12.07 -21.29
N TRP A 99 -17.33 -10.86 -21.83
CA TRP A 99 -16.32 -9.81 -21.71
C TRP A 99 -16.18 -9.32 -20.25
N LEU A 100 -17.29 -9.06 -19.57
CA LEU A 100 -17.31 -8.71 -18.14
C LEU A 100 -16.70 -9.81 -17.27
N GLY A 101 -17.04 -11.08 -17.54
CA GLY A 101 -16.44 -12.22 -16.85
C GLY A 101 -14.92 -12.29 -17.03
N ARG A 102 -14.41 -12.00 -18.24
CA ARG A 102 -12.97 -11.94 -18.52
C ARG A 102 -12.30 -10.79 -17.76
N ILE A 103 -12.91 -9.61 -17.70
CA ILE A 103 -12.37 -8.47 -16.94
C ILE A 103 -12.31 -8.82 -15.44
N ASN A 104 -13.38 -9.40 -14.89
CA ASN A 104 -13.39 -9.79 -13.49
C ASN A 104 -12.30 -10.84 -13.19
N ALA A 105 -12.12 -11.82 -14.08
CA ALA A 105 -11.05 -12.81 -13.95
C ALA A 105 -9.65 -12.17 -14.02
N GLN A 106 -9.45 -11.20 -14.92
CA GLN A 106 -8.19 -10.45 -15.01
C GLN A 106 -7.91 -9.64 -13.75
N ASN A 107 -8.92 -8.96 -13.20
CA ASN A 107 -8.78 -8.20 -11.96
C ASN A 107 -8.43 -9.13 -10.77
N GLN A 108 -9.07 -10.30 -10.68
CA GLN A 108 -8.75 -11.27 -9.62
C GLN A 108 -7.32 -11.81 -9.73
N GLN A 109 -6.85 -12.10 -10.95
CA GLN A 109 -5.46 -12.52 -11.16
C GLN A 109 -4.48 -11.42 -10.76
N GLN A 110 -4.75 -10.16 -11.12
CA GLN A 110 -3.91 -9.02 -10.70
C GLN A 110 -3.83 -8.90 -9.18
N GLU A 111 -4.94 -9.14 -8.45
CA GLU A 111 -4.90 -9.16 -6.99
C GLU A 111 -4.00 -10.29 -6.47
N VAL A 112 -4.12 -11.51 -6.99
CA VAL A 112 -3.25 -12.63 -6.56
C VAL A 112 -1.78 -12.30 -6.81
N TYR A 113 -1.44 -11.75 -7.97
CA TYR A 113 -0.06 -11.34 -8.28
C TYR A 113 0.46 -10.29 -7.31
N ARG A 114 -0.37 -9.31 -6.93
CA ARG A 114 0.00 -8.32 -5.92
C ARG A 114 0.30 -8.96 -4.56
N TYR A 115 -0.54 -9.90 -4.11
CA TYR A 115 -0.29 -10.60 -2.84
C TYR A 115 0.92 -11.52 -2.90
N GLN A 116 1.20 -12.14 -4.05
CA GLN A 116 2.45 -12.88 -4.24
C GLN A 116 3.67 -11.98 -4.08
N GLN A 117 3.65 -10.77 -4.65
CA GLN A 117 4.73 -9.79 -4.46
C GLN A 117 4.89 -9.41 -2.98
N MET A 118 3.80 -9.18 -2.25
CA MET A 118 3.86 -8.87 -0.81
C MET A 118 4.46 -10.02 0.01
N ILE A 119 4.16 -11.27 -0.32
CA ILE A 119 4.76 -12.43 0.33
C ILE A 119 6.25 -12.55 -0.01
N ASP A 120 6.62 -12.30 -1.27
CA ASP A 120 8.03 -12.30 -1.67
C ASP A 120 8.83 -11.23 -0.90
N GLU A 121 8.24 -10.07 -0.63
CA GLU A 121 8.81 -9.06 0.26
C GLU A 121 8.91 -9.56 1.72
N LEU A 122 7.87 -10.20 2.26
CA LEU A 122 7.90 -10.79 3.60
C LEU A 122 9.03 -11.81 3.76
N ILE A 123 9.19 -12.71 2.78
CA ILE A 123 10.25 -13.71 2.76
C ILE A 123 11.63 -13.04 2.75
N ALA A 124 11.78 -11.94 2.01
CA ALA A 124 13.03 -11.19 1.98
C ALA A 124 13.35 -10.49 3.32
N LEU A 125 12.33 -10.11 4.09
CA LEU A 125 12.48 -9.43 5.38
C LEU A 125 12.65 -10.41 6.55
N GLU A 126 11.89 -11.51 6.57
CA GLU A 126 11.83 -12.51 7.63
C GLU A 126 12.11 -13.92 7.04
N PRO A 127 13.33 -14.20 6.54
CA PRO A 127 13.66 -15.45 5.86
C PRO A 127 13.59 -16.69 6.77
N ASP A 128 13.67 -16.50 8.08
CA ASP A 128 13.64 -17.57 9.07
C ASP A 128 12.22 -18.08 9.37
N GLU A 129 11.18 -17.45 8.83
CA GLU A 129 9.78 -17.85 9.03
C GLU A 129 9.27 -18.78 7.91
N PRO A 130 9.19 -20.10 8.13
CA PRO A 130 8.82 -21.06 7.07
C PRO A 130 7.37 -20.89 6.57
N HIS A 131 6.50 -20.33 7.41
CA HIS A 131 5.07 -20.16 7.09
C HIS A 131 4.83 -19.21 5.91
N TRP A 132 5.75 -18.29 5.60
CA TRP A 132 5.64 -17.44 4.41
C TRP A 132 5.78 -18.24 3.13
N THR A 133 6.64 -19.26 3.14
CA THR A 133 6.83 -20.16 1.99
C THR A 133 5.56 -20.99 1.76
N GLU A 134 4.98 -21.53 2.83
CA GLU A 134 3.70 -22.26 2.76
C GLU A 134 2.56 -21.36 2.24
N THR A 135 2.50 -20.11 2.74
CA THR A 135 1.49 -19.15 2.31
C THR A 135 1.66 -18.79 0.83
N ARG A 136 2.90 -18.65 0.36
CA ARG A 136 3.23 -18.44 -1.06
C ARG A 136 2.71 -19.59 -1.93
N GLU A 137 2.99 -20.83 -1.54
CA GLU A 137 2.54 -22.02 -2.26
C GLU A 137 1.01 -22.11 -2.28
N ARG A 138 0.36 -21.81 -1.16
CA ARG A 138 -1.11 -21.75 -1.06
C ARG A 138 -1.68 -20.70 -2.02
N LEU A 139 -1.11 -19.50 -2.08
CA LEU A 139 -1.58 -18.44 -2.97
C LEU A 139 -1.38 -18.78 -4.46
N GLN A 140 -0.32 -19.50 -4.82
CA GLN A 140 -0.10 -19.93 -6.20
C GLN A 140 -1.17 -20.91 -6.70
N GLN A 141 -1.77 -21.68 -5.81
CA GLN A 141 -2.86 -22.61 -6.13
C GLN A 141 -4.24 -21.92 -6.18
N GLN A 142 -4.36 -20.72 -5.63
CA GLN A 142 -5.62 -19.98 -5.57
C GLN A 142 -5.79 -19.05 -6.78
N THR A 143 -7.00 -19.03 -7.36
CA THR A 143 -7.38 -18.07 -8.41
C THR A 143 -8.00 -16.79 -7.85
N ARG A 144 -8.38 -16.81 -6.57
CA ARG A 144 -9.02 -15.72 -5.84
C ARG A 144 -8.69 -15.80 -4.36
N LEU A 145 -8.50 -14.66 -3.71
CA LEU A 145 -8.39 -14.56 -2.25
C LEU A 145 -9.71 -14.09 -1.63
N GLY A 146 -10.02 -14.61 -0.45
CA GLY A 146 -11.14 -14.10 0.36
C GLY A 146 -10.87 -12.70 0.91
N ALA A 147 -11.91 -11.92 1.20
CA ALA A 147 -11.74 -10.59 1.80
C ALA A 147 -11.05 -10.64 3.19
N ALA A 148 -11.37 -11.63 4.01
CA ALA A 148 -10.75 -11.81 5.32
C ALA A 148 -9.27 -12.19 5.24
N GLU A 149 -8.90 -13.07 4.29
CA GLU A 149 -7.51 -13.48 4.05
C GLU A 149 -6.67 -12.30 3.55
N ARG A 150 -7.22 -11.48 2.66
CA ARG A 150 -6.60 -10.22 2.20
C ARG A 150 -6.30 -9.27 3.35
N GLU A 151 -7.28 -9.03 4.23
CA GLU A 151 -7.10 -8.15 5.40
C GLU A 151 -6.10 -8.72 6.43
N GLN A 152 -6.02 -10.05 6.56
CA GLN A 152 -5.01 -10.69 7.40
C GLN A 152 -3.59 -10.48 6.84
N LEU A 153 -3.39 -10.79 5.55
CA LEU A 153 -2.10 -10.63 4.88
C LEU A 153 -1.63 -9.16 4.90
N ASP A 154 -2.53 -8.21 4.66
CA ASP A 154 -2.20 -6.77 4.73
C ASP A 154 -1.69 -6.39 6.13
N ARG A 155 -2.33 -6.89 7.20
CA ARG A 155 -1.93 -6.60 8.59
C ARG A 155 -0.59 -7.24 8.95
N GLU A 156 -0.37 -8.47 8.53
CA GLU A 156 0.89 -9.18 8.75
C GLU A 156 2.05 -8.51 8.02
N TRP A 157 1.83 -8.16 6.75
CA TRP A 157 2.78 -7.40 5.93
C TRP A 157 3.15 -6.04 6.53
N GLU A 158 2.15 -5.28 6.99
CA GLU A 158 2.38 -4.00 7.69
C GLU A 158 3.15 -4.18 9.01
N ALA A 159 2.82 -5.22 9.78
CA ALA A 159 3.47 -5.49 11.05
C ALA A 159 4.95 -5.89 10.88
N ALA A 160 5.25 -6.75 9.91
CA ALA A 160 6.62 -7.15 9.57
C ALA A 160 7.46 -5.94 9.14
N HIS A 161 6.93 -5.10 8.24
CA HIS A 161 7.58 -3.86 7.83
C HIS A 161 7.82 -2.92 9.00
N ALA A 162 6.88 -2.81 9.94
CA ALA A 162 7.05 -1.98 11.13
C ALA A 162 8.14 -2.50 12.08
N ARG A 163 8.22 -3.82 12.30
CA ARG A 163 9.29 -4.45 13.08
C ARG A 163 10.65 -4.24 12.43
N TYR A 164 10.76 -4.53 11.14
CA TYR A 164 12.02 -4.39 10.41
C TYR A 164 12.47 -2.93 10.31
N ALA A 165 11.55 -1.99 10.04
CA ALA A 165 11.84 -0.56 10.05
C ALA A 165 12.37 -0.09 11.41
N ALA A 166 11.78 -0.55 12.51
CA ALA A 166 12.25 -0.21 13.85
C ALA A 166 13.68 -0.74 14.10
N ALA A 167 13.96 -1.98 13.72
CA ALA A 167 15.29 -2.58 13.84
C ALA A 167 16.33 -1.83 12.97
N LEU A 168 15.98 -1.43 11.76
CA LEU A 168 16.87 -0.65 10.89
C LEU A 168 17.20 0.73 11.48
N LEU A 169 16.22 1.39 12.10
CA LEU A 169 16.43 2.69 12.75
C LEU A 169 17.30 2.62 14.01
N GLU A 170 17.61 1.42 14.50
CA GLU A 170 18.52 1.18 15.62
C GLU A 170 19.95 0.85 15.16
N ARG A 171 20.12 0.54 13.87
CA ARG A 171 21.44 0.24 13.31
C ARG A 171 22.26 1.50 13.06
N GLN A 172 23.51 1.50 13.53
CA GLN A 172 24.41 2.65 13.44
C GLN A 172 24.74 3.05 12.00
N ASP A 173 25.00 2.08 11.11
CA ASP A 173 25.30 2.32 9.69
C ASP A 173 24.13 3.01 8.97
N VAL A 174 22.90 2.60 9.25
CA VAL A 174 21.70 3.25 8.72
C VAL A 174 21.57 4.68 9.26
N LEU A 175 21.76 4.87 10.57
CA LEU A 175 21.68 6.18 11.21
C LEU A 175 22.68 7.18 10.61
N VAL A 176 23.92 6.75 10.33
CA VAL A 176 24.95 7.59 9.68
C VAL A 176 24.47 8.13 8.33
N VAL A 177 23.74 7.32 7.56
CA VAL A 177 23.21 7.72 6.25
C VAL A 177 22.01 8.66 6.38
N ILE A 178 21.05 8.35 7.25
CA ILE A 178 19.78 9.09 7.28
C ILE A 178 19.85 10.39 8.08
N CYS A 179 20.63 10.45 9.16
CA CYS A 179 20.61 11.59 10.08
C CYS A 179 21.10 12.93 9.51
N PRO A 180 22.11 12.99 8.62
CA PRO A 180 22.47 14.23 7.93
C PRO A 180 21.29 14.83 7.17
N VAL A 181 20.45 13.96 6.59
CA VAL A 181 19.29 14.38 5.80
C VAL A 181 18.10 14.72 6.70
N LEU A 182 17.91 14.00 7.81
CA LEU A 182 16.83 14.28 8.76
C LEU A 182 17.04 15.55 9.60
N ARG A 183 18.29 15.97 9.85
CA ARG A 183 18.59 17.21 10.60
C ARG A 183 18.13 18.49 9.89
N THR A 184 17.76 18.40 8.63
CA THR A 184 17.18 19.53 7.90
C THR A 184 15.72 19.71 8.33
N ASP A 185 15.50 20.76 9.13
CA ASP A 185 14.30 21.02 9.94
C ASP A 185 12.98 20.91 9.14
N THR A 186 12.34 19.74 9.20
CA THR A 186 11.07 19.47 8.51
C THR A 186 10.18 18.60 9.38
N ARG A 187 8.93 19.04 9.58
CA ARG A 187 7.91 18.34 10.39
C ARG A 187 6.91 17.53 9.54
N ASP A 188 7.13 17.48 8.24
CA ASP A 188 6.24 16.84 7.28
C ASP A 188 6.72 15.44 6.89
N VAL A 189 5.82 14.45 6.98
CA VAL A 189 6.08 13.04 6.68
C VAL A 189 6.49 12.81 5.25
N PHE A 190 5.86 13.50 4.30
CA PHE A 190 6.15 13.32 2.87
C PHE A 190 7.54 13.85 2.54
N THR A 191 7.91 15.00 3.10
CA THR A 191 9.25 15.56 2.96
C THR A 191 10.31 14.66 3.57
N ILE A 192 10.07 14.11 4.77
CA ILE A 192 10.96 13.14 5.42
C ILE A 192 11.11 11.88 4.56
N ALA A 193 10.01 11.29 4.09
CA ALA A 193 10.02 10.08 3.28
C ALA A 193 10.78 10.27 1.96
N ARG A 194 10.59 11.40 1.28
CA ARG A 194 11.31 11.73 0.04
C ARG A 194 12.82 11.88 0.26
N ARG A 195 13.20 12.51 1.36
CA ARG A 195 14.60 12.69 1.75
C ARG A 195 15.25 11.36 2.13
N LEU A 196 14.57 10.58 2.96
CA LEU A 196 15.03 9.28 3.43
C LEU A 196 15.17 8.28 2.27
N SER A 197 14.19 8.24 1.36
CA SER A 197 14.26 7.39 0.16
C SER A 197 15.44 7.75 -0.74
N GLY A 198 15.67 9.03 -1.02
CA GLY A 198 16.84 9.45 -1.81
C GLY A 198 18.18 9.06 -1.16
N ALA A 199 18.31 9.30 0.14
CA ALA A 199 19.53 8.98 0.90
C ALA A 199 19.80 7.48 0.95
N LEU A 200 18.79 6.67 1.29
CA LEU A 200 18.91 5.22 1.36
C LEU A 200 19.19 4.62 -0.01
N HIS A 201 18.50 5.07 -1.06
CA HIS A 201 18.70 4.57 -2.41
C HIS A 201 20.14 4.81 -2.89
N GLN A 202 20.67 6.01 -2.65
CA GLN A 202 22.06 6.34 -2.99
C GLN A 202 23.05 5.48 -2.19
N ALA A 203 22.81 5.26 -0.90
CA ALA A 203 23.66 4.43 -0.05
C ALA A 203 23.71 2.96 -0.50
N VAL A 204 22.59 2.41 -0.95
CA VAL A 204 22.52 1.04 -1.51
C VAL A 204 23.27 0.96 -2.84
N GLN A 205 23.09 1.93 -3.74
CA GLN A 205 23.83 1.97 -5.01
C GLN A 205 25.35 2.06 -4.83
N GLN A 206 25.80 2.75 -3.78
CA GLN A 206 27.20 2.84 -3.41
C GLN A 206 27.72 1.58 -2.70
N GLY A 207 26.86 0.60 -2.42
CA GLY A 207 27.22 -0.63 -1.69
C GLY A 207 27.50 -0.41 -0.21
N THR A 208 27.14 0.75 0.34
CA THR A 208 27.37 1.07 1.76
C THR A 208 26.36 0.40 2.69
N LEU A 209 25.15 0.14 2.20
CA LEU A 209 24.07 -0.54 2.93
C LEU A 209 23.61 -1.78 2.15
N PRO A 210 23.81 -3.01 2.68
CA PRO A 210 23.31 -4.24 2.06
C PRO A 210 21.88 -4.52 2.54
N ILE A 211 20.94 -3.61 2.28
CA ILE A 211 19.55 -3.70 2.75
C ILE A 211 18.63 -3.71 1.53
N PRO A 212 17.64 -4.63 1.46
CA PRO A 212 16.61 -4.56 0.43
C PRO A 212 15.73 -3.33 0.67
N LEU A 213 15.65 -2.42 -0.30
CA LEU A 213 14.83 -1.22 -0.21
C LEU A 213 13.47 -1.45 -0.87
N PHE A 214 12.45 -1.61 -0.03
CA PHE A 214 11.06 -1.62 -0.46
C PHE A 214 10.40 -0.26 -0.21
N PRO A 215 9.53 0.24 -1.09
CA PRO A 215 8.82 1.50 -0.89
C PRO A 215 8.05 1.54 0.43
N MET A 216 7.41 0.43 0.79
CA MET A 216 6.68 0.27 2.06
C MET A 216 7.60 0.39 3.28
N LEU A 217 8.79 -0.19 3.21
CA LEU A 217 9.76 -0.13 4.30
C LEU A 217 10.19 1.32 4.58
N VAL A 218 10.53 2.06 3.53
CA VAL A 218 10.92 3.47 3.64
C VAL A 218 9.76 4.33 4.15
N ALA A 219 8.55 4.11 3.65
CA ALA A 219 7.35 4.78 4.16
C ALA A 219 7.17 4.52 5.66
N THR A 220 7.30 3.26 6.09
CA THR A 220 7.17 2.87 7.50
C THR A 220 8.26 3.46 8.38
N MET A 221 9.52 3.48 7.90
CA MET A 221 10.63 4.17 8.58
C MET A 221 10.33 5.66 8.78
N SER A 222 9.81 6.35 7.76
CA SER A 222 9.46 7.78 7.87
C SER A 222 8.41 8.04 8.95
N MET A 223 7.39 7.18 9.04
CA MET A 223 6.36 7.26 10.09
C MET A 223 6.95 7.01 11.48
N GLN A 224 7.83 6.03 11.63
CA GLN A 224 8.52 5.75 12.89
C GLN A 224 9.42 6.90 13.33
N VAL A 225 10.13 7.54 12.39
CA VAL A 225 10.97 8.73 12.66
C VAL A 225 10.12 9.88 13.20
N ILE A 226 8.94 10.12 12.63
CA ILE A 226 8.05 11.19 13.11
C ILE A 226 7.48 10.88 14.48
N ARG A 227 7.02 9.64 14.68
CA ARG A 227 6.47 9.19 15.98
C ARG A 227 7.50 9.27 17.10
N ARG A 228 8.75 8.85 16.84
CA ARG A 228 9.85 8.90 17.82
C ARG A 228 10.46 10.29 17.97
N GLY A 229 10.35 11.13 16.92
CA GLY A 229 11.02 12.42 16.80
C GLY A 229 12.45 12.30 16.27
N VAL A 230 12.82 13.17 15.31
CA VAL A 230 14.16 13.19 14.67
C VAL A 230 15.29 13.29 15.69
N GLY A 231 15.13 14.12 16.72
CA GLY A 231 16.14 14.29 17.77
C GLY A 231 16.40 13.01 18.57
N ASN A 232 15.37 12.23 18.86
CA ASN A 232 15.51 10.96 19.59
C ASN A 232 16.17 9.89 18.70
N VAL A 233 15.76 9.80 17.43
CA VAL A 233 16.37 8.86 16.48
C VAL A 233 17.85 9.17 16.26
N CYS A 234 18.18 10.43 15.99
CA CYS A 234 19.56 10.83 15.71
C CYS A 234 20.43 11.09 16.95
N GLY A 235 19.85 11.11 18.16
CA GLY A 235 20.61 11.20 19.41
C GLY A 235 21.44 9.94 19.69
N MET A 236 20.98 8.79 19.19
CA MET A 236 21.67 7.50 19.35
C MET A 236 23.07 7.48 18.72
N LEU A 237 23.31 8.26 17.66
CA LEU A 237 24.64 8.41 17.04
C LEU A 237 25.68 9.06 17.95
N ASN A 238 25.24 9.94 18.86
CA ASN A 238 26.14 10.67 19.76
C ASN A 238 26.40 9.90 21.07
N GLY A 239 25.96 8.64 21.18
CA GLY A 239 26.03 7.87 22.42
C GLY A 239 25.10 8.39 23.53
N GLN A 240 24.21 9.33 23.22
CA GLN A 240 23.19 9.78 24.17
C GLN A 240 22.11 8.69 24.27
N ARG A 241 22.00 8.04 25.44
CA ARG A 241 20.90 7.08 25.71
C ARG A 241 19.56 7.78 25.45
N PRO A 242 18.58 7.10 24.82
CA PRO A 242 17.28 7.69 24.50
C PRO A 242 16.64 8.28 25.77
N LEU A 243 16.07 9.48 25.67
CA LEU A 243 15.45 10.22 26.78
C LEU A 243 14.44 9.36 27.55
N ALA A 244 13.71 8.47 26.85
CA ALA A 244 12.77 7.53 27.45
C ALA A 244 13.43 6.56 28.44
N ALA A 245 14.64 6.07 28.13
CA ALA A 245 15.41 5.21 29.04
C ALA A 245 15.95 6.00 30.23
N GLN A 246 16.33 7.27 30.02
CA GLN A 246 16.77 8.15 31.11
C GLN A 246 15.63 8.44 32.09
N SER A 247 14.42 8.71 31.59
CA SER A 247 13.24 8.93 32.43
C SER A 247 12.79 7.67 33.18
N ALA A 248 12.91 6.48 32.58
CA ALA A 248 12.60 5.22 33.25
C ALA A 248 13.59 4.91 34.39
N GLU A 249 14.88 5.22 34.20
CA GLU A 249 15.90 5.04 35.24
C GLU A 249 15.78 6.09 36.36
N GLN A 250 15.36 7.33 36.05
CA GLN A 250 15.07 8.36 37.06
C GLN A 250 13.75 8.17 37.82
N GLN A 251 12.82 7.38 37.28
CA GLN A 251 11.55 7.03 37.96
C GLN A 251 11.57 5.67 38.64
N ALA A 252 12.69 4.92 38.57
CA ALA A 252 12.86 3.74 39.40
C ALA A 252 12.86 4.21 40.88
N PRO A 253 11.85 3.82 41.69
CA PRO A 253 11.79 4.23 43.08
C PRO A 253 13.07 3.77 43.77
N MET A 254 13.71 4.68 44.51
CA MET A 254 14.82 4.38 45.40
C MET A 254 14.42 3.16 46.25
N ARG A 255 14.91 1.98 45.88
CA ARG A 255 14.83 0.80 46.75
C ARG A 255 15.71 1.16 47.94
N GLU A 256 15.09 1.41 49.08
CA GLU A 256 15.82 1.57 50.33
C GLU A 256 16.70 0.34 50.54
N PRO A 257 18.01 0.52 50.72
CA PRO A 257 18.90 -0.57 51.04
C PRO A 257 18.67 -0.95 52.50
N GLY A 258 17.84 -1.98 52.72
CA GLY A 258 17.84 -2.75 53.97
C GLY A 258 16.49 -2.94 54.63
N GLU A 259 16.02 -4.19 54.59
CA GLU A 259 15.69 -4.96 55.80
C GLU A 259 16.27 -6.38 55.65
#